data_AF-A0A1H1FKQ4-F1
#
_entry.id   AF-A0A1H1FKQ4-F1
#
_cell.length_a   1.000
_cell.length_b   1.000
_cell.length_c   1.000
_cell.angle_alpha   90.00
_cell.angle_beta   90.00
_cell.angle_gamma   90.00
#
_symmetry.space_group_name_H-M   'P 1'
#
loop_
_entity.id
_entity.type
_entity.pdbx_description
1 polymer ?
#
loop_
_entity_poly.entity_id
_entity_poly.type
_entity_poly.pdbx_seq_one_letter_code
_entity_poly.pdbx_strand_id
1 'polypeptide(L)'
;MTDEILKAWGYFHDWYLDSVVIGPNTEPRTLTLGLYLANRRALVTFNGVTCVSVEHLGLLNIVYGIHIVAPDDAKHARASAVLEAGERLTDKKAALLAFIYSTLGAELAIECDSLEVHETDGGTCGPRLP
;
A
#
# COMPACT_ATOMS: atom_id res chain seq x y z
N MET A 1 9.62 13.41 -4.08
CA MET A 1 9.40 13.21 -2.64
C MET A 1 8.81 11.85 -2.32
N THR A 2 7.61 11.51 -2.79
CA THR A 2 6.95 10.23 -2.43
C THR A 2 7.73 8.98 -2.86
N ASP A 3 8.25 8.95 -4.09
CA ASP A 3 9.11 7.83 -4.55
C ASP A 3 10.45 7.76 -3.80
N GLU A 4 11.01 8.91 -3.39
CA GLU A 4 12.27 8.96 -2.64
C GLU A 4 12.13 8.32 -1.26
N ILE A 5 10.94 8.46 -0.63
CA ILE A 5 10.61 7.77 0.61
C ILE A 5 10.69 6.26 0.36
N LEU A 6 9.98 5.72 -0.65
CA LEU A 6 10.00 4.28 -0.95
C LEU A 6 11.42 3.78 -1.29
N LYS A 7 12.18 4.57 -2.04
CA LYS A 7 13.57 4.27 -2.39
C LYS A 7 14.48 4.15 -1.18
N ALA A 8 14.31 5.00 -0.15
CA ALA A 8 15.07 4.92 1.10
C ALA A 8 14.85 3.58 1.86
N TRP A 9 13.73 2.91 1.59
CA TRP A 9 13.38 1.60 2.14
C TRP A 9 13.68 0.44 1.17
N GLY A 10 14.37 0.69 0.06
CA GLY A 10 14.62 -0.31 -0.98
C GLY A 10 13.34 -0.81 -1.64
N TYR A 11 12.32 0.06 -1.73
CA TYR A 11 10.97 -0.26 -2.22
C TYR A 11 10.29 -1.42 -1.50
N PHE A 12 10.75 -1.79 -0.30
CA PHE A 12 10.28 -2.94 0.46
C PHE A 12 10.47 -4.30 -0.23
N HIS A 13 11.47 -4.42 -1.11
CA HIS A 13 11.82 -5.71 -1.72
C HIS A 13 12.11 -6.77 -0.65
N ASP A 14 11.50 -7.95 -0.79
CA ASP A 14 11.54 -9.10 0.14
C ASP A 14 10.87 -8.86 1.50
N TRP A 15 10.21 -7.73 1.72
CA TRP A 15 9.42 -7.54 2.94
C TRP A 15 8.13 -8.38 2.89
N TYR A 16 7.70 -8.85 4.05
CA TYR A 16 6.45 -9.56 4.21
C TYR A 16 5.32 -8.59 4.52
N LEU A 17 4.18 -8.73 3.83
CA LEU A 17 2.93 -8.05 4.17
C LEU A 17 2.17 -8.86 5.21
N ASP A 18 2.01 -8.31 6.42
CA ASP A 18 1.35 -8.99 7.56
C ASP A 18 0.00 -8.39 7.95
N SER A 19 -0.28 -7.16 7.52
CA SER A 19 -1.53 -6.49 7.84
C SER A 19 -1.95 -5.48 6.77
N VAL A 20 -3.27 -5.39 6.58
CA VAL A 20 -3.94 -4.38 5.74
C VAL A 20 -5.04 -3.76 6.60
N VAL A 21 -4.88 -2.49 6.93
CA VAL A 21 -5.79 -1.76 7.83
C VAL A 21 -6.48 -0.66 7.03
N ILE A 22 -7.81 -0.71 6.98
CA ILE A 22 -8.66 0.27 6.30
C ILE A 22 -9.29 1.19 7.35
N GLY A 23 -9.27 2.51 7.12
CA GLY A 23 -10.05 3.43 7.96
C GLY A 23 -9.80 4.90 7.64
N PRO A 24 -10.48 5.85 8.29
CA PRO A 24 -11.86 5.72 8.79
C PRO A 24 -12.83 5.51 7.62
N ASN A 25 -14.07 5.05 7.89
CA ASN A 25 -15.13 4.99 6.87
C ASN A 25 -15.78 6.36 6.62
N THR A 26 -14.95 7.39 6.52
CA THR A 26 -15.28 8.79 6.25
C THR A 26 -14.11 9.41 5.49
N GLU A 27 -14.34 10.44 4.69
CA GLU A 27 -13.23 11.15 4.06
C GLU A 27 -12.49 12.07 5.05
N PRO A 28 -11.15 12.18 4.97
CA PRO A 28 -10.27 11.41 4.08
C PRO A 28 -10.06 9.97 4.58
N ARG A 29 -10.16 9.00 3.65
CA ARG A 29 -9.88 7.59 3.94
C ARG A 29 -8.38 7.31 3.87
N THR A 30 -7.96 6.27 4.57
CA THR A 30 -6.59 5.79 4.63
C THR A 30 -6.54 4.28 4.47
N LEU A 31 -5.42 3.81 3.96
CA LEU A 31 -5.05 2.40 3.92
C LEU A 31 -3.65 2.29 4.51
N THR A 32 -3.46 1.44 5.51
CA THR A 32 -2.14 1.18 6.09
C THR A 32 -1.74 -0.26 5.89
N LEU A 33 -0.54 -0.46 5.35
CA LEU A 33 0.10 -1.77 5.23
C LEU A 33 1.11 -1.93 6.37
N GLY A 34 1.02 -3.05 7.09
CA GLY A 34 2.11 -3.48 7.96
C GLY A 34 3.05 -4.41 7.22
N LEU A 35 4.33 -4.07 7.28
CA LEU A 35 5.41 -4.77 6.61
C LEU A 35 6.47 -5.16 7.62
N TYR A 36 7.11 -6.32 7.44
CA TYR A 36 8.29 -6.70 8.22
C TYR A 36 9.38 -7.36 7.38
N LEU A 37 10.63 -7.17 7.81
CA LEU A 37 11.80 -7.86 7.28
C LEU A 37 12.73 -8.21 8.44
N ALA A 38 12.87 -9.51 8.72
CA ALA A 38 13.56 -10.02 9.90
C ALA A 38 13.05 -9.36 11.20
N ASN A 39 13.87 -8.53 11.85
CA ASN A 39 13.52 -7.81 13.08
C ASN A 39 13.02 -6.38 12.85
N ARG A 40 12.92 -5.93 11.60
CA ARG A 40 12.44 -4.59 11.24
C ARG A 40 10.96 -4.63 10.91
N ARG A 41 10.23 -3.59 11.32
CA ARG A 41 8.82 -3.39 10.99
C ARG A 41 8.58 -1.97 10.50
N ALA A 42 7.69 -1.83 9.53
CA ALA A 42 7.30 -0.55 8.99
C ALA A 42 5.80 -0.53 8.73
N LEU A 43 5.21 0.66 8.86
CA LEU A 43 3.87 0.97 8.40
C LEU A 43 3.98 1.85 7.16
N VAL A 44 3.29 1.47 6.09
CA VAL A 44 3.11 2.31 4.90
C VAL A 44 1.67 2.77 4.88
N THR A 45 1.44 4.06 5.12
CA THR A 45 0.09 4.64 5.17
C THR A 45 -0.15 5.46 3.91
N PHE A 46 -1.18 5.09 3.16
CA PHE A 46 -1.72 5.82 2.03
C PHE A 46 -2.85 6.72 2.52
N ASN A 47 -2.73 8.02 2.26
CA ASN A 47 -3.66 9.05 2.74
C ASN A 47 -4.55 9.55 1.60
N GLY A 48 -5.81 9.84 1.89
CA GLY A 48 -6.77 10.31 0.89
C GLY A 48 -7.10 9.24 -0.15
N VAL A 49 -7.25 7.99 0.29
CA VAL A 49 -7.55 6.86 -0.59
C VAL A 49 -8.94 7.01 -1.20
N THR A 50 -9.02 6.96 -2.52
CA THR A 50 -10.27 7.06 -3.29
C THR A 50 -10.69 5.73 -3.91
N CYS A 51 -9.73 4.84 -4.15
CA CYS A 51 -9.97 3.47 -4.63
C CYS A 51 -8.83 2.55 -4.18
N VAL A 52 -9.15 1.30 -3.85
CA VAL A 52 -8.17 0.22 -3.62
C VAL A 52 -8.70 -1.09 -4.17
N SER A 53 -7.81 -1.87 -4.78
CA SER A 53 -8.06 -3.26 -5.15
C SER A 53 -6.96 -4.15 -4.57
N VAL A 54 -7.34 -5.33 -4.08
CA VAL A 54 -6.44 -6.32 -3.48
C VAL A 54 -6.68 -7.66 -4.16
N GLU A 55 -5.63 -8.23 -4.72
CA GLU A 55 -5.68 -9.52 -5.40
C GLU A 55 -4.72 -10.52 -4.75
N HIS A 56 -5.06 -11.81 -4.81
CA HIS A 56 -4.17 -12.92 -4.44
C HIS A 56 -3.60 -12.89 -3.01
N LEU A 57 -4.27 -12.20 -2.07
CA LEU A 57 -3.91 -12.19 -0.66
C LEU A 57 -3.92 -13.63 -0.10
N GLY A 58 -2.76 -14.08 0.36
CA GLY A 58 -2.58 -15.43 0.89
C GLY A 58 -2.04 -15.44 2.32
N LEU A 59 -1.66 -16.62 2.80
CA LEU A 59 -0.95 -16.77 4.09
C LEU A 59 0.51 -16.30 4.02
N LEU A 60 1.09 -16.22 2.82
CA LEU A 60 2.45 -15.76 2.58
C LEU A 60 2.43 -14.69 1.51
N ASN A 61 2.72 -13.45 1.90
CA ASN A 61 2.71 -12.29 1.01
C ASN A 61 4.09 -11.63 1.06
N ILE A 62 4.88 -11.82 0.00
CA ILE A 62 6.24 -11.30 -0.14
C ILE A 62 6.22 -10.21 -1.20
N VAL A 63 6.62 -9.01 -0.82
CA VAL A 63 6.65 -7.83 -1.66
C VAL A 63 7.86 -7.91 -2.60
N TYR A 64 7.62 -7.82 -3.90
CA TYR A 64 8.67 -7.57 -4.89
C TYR A 64 9.02 -6.08 -4.91
N GLY A 65 8.03 -5.20 -4.80
CA GLY A 65 8.29 -3.77 -4.68
C GLY A 65 7.01 -2.95 -4.56
N ILE A 66 7.08 -1.85 -3.82
CA ILE A 66 6.04 -0.82 -3.74
C ILE A 66 6.49 0.37 -4.59
N HIS A 67 5.69 0.77 -5.57
CA HIS A 67 6.04 1.86 -6.48
C HIS A 67 4.89 2.83 -6.70
N ILE A 68 5.22 4.10 -6.92
CA ILE A 68 4.30 5.04 -7.56
C ILE A 68 4.39 4.84 -9.07
N VAL A 69 3.26 4.61 -9.72
CA VAL A 69 3.18 4.32 -11.15
C VAL A 69 2.73 5.58 -11.87
N ALA A 70 3.66 6.21 -12.59
CA ALA A 70 3.37 7.42 -13.36
C ALA A 70 2.51 7.10 -14.60
N PRO A 71 1.69 8.05 -15.11
CA PRO A 71 0.86 7.83 -16.31
C PRO A 71 1.61 7.40 -17.57
N ASP A 72 2.89 7.77 -17.69
CA ASP A 72 3.78 7.44 -18.81
C ASP A 72 4.61 6.16 -18.57
N ASP A 73 4.48 5.52 -17.41
CA ASP A 73 5.13 4.24 -17.13
C ASP A 73 4.44 3.10 -17.89
N ALA A 74 5.22 2.21 -18.50
CA ALA A 74 4.71 1.02 -19.19
C ALA A 74 3.83 0.12 -18.30
N LYS A 75 4.01 0.19 -16.97
CA LYS A 75 3.23 -0.56 -15.97
C LYS A 75 1.90 0.11 -15.61
N HIS A 76 1.68 1.36 -16.01
CA HIS A 76 0.47 2.12 -15.65
C HIS A 76 -0.82 1.44 -16.12
N ALA A 77 -0.83 0.88 -17.34
CA ALA A 77 -1.99 0.18 -17.87
C ALA A 77 -2.40 -1.02 -16.99
N ARG A 78 -1.43 -1.80 -16.52
CA ARG A 78 -1.68 -2.93 -15.61
C ARG A 78 -2.20 -2.44 -14.25
N ALA A 79 -1.52 -1.46 -13.65
CA ALA A 79 -1.90 -0.95 -12.34
C ALA A 79 -3.32 -0.35 -12.36
N SER A 80 -3.66 0.36 -13.44
CA SER A 80 -5.00 0.90 -13.67
C SER A 80 -6.03 -0.22 -13.81
N ALA A 81 -5.75 -1.26 -14.60
CA ALA A 81 -6.69 -2.37 -14.79
C ALA A 81 -7.05 -3.10 -13.48
N VAL A 82 -6.05 -3.31 -12.61
CA VAL A 82 -6.29 -3.89 -11.27
C VAL A 82 -7.09 -2.93 -10.40
N LEU A 83 -6.78 -1.63 -10.44
CA LEU A 83 -7.50 -0.61 -9.67
C LEU A 83 -8.99 -0.53 -10.04
N GLU A 84 -9.33 -0.71 -11.31
CA GLU A 84 -10.73 -0.65 -11.78
C GLU A 84 -11.61 -1.79 -11.23
N ALA A 85 -11.02 -2.85 -10.66
CA ALA A 85 -11.77 -3.86 -9.91
C ALA A 85 -12.16 -3.41 -8.49
N GLY A 86 -11.55 -2.32 -8.00
CA GLY A 86 -11.81 -1.75 -6.68
C GLY A 86 -13.11 -0.95 -6.62
N GLU A 87 -13.67 -0.85 -5.41
CA GLU A 87 -14.86 -0.03 -5.17
C GLU A 87 -14.50 1.45 -5.09
N ARG A 88 -15.22 2.29 -5.87
CA ARG A 88 -15.11 3.75 -5.81
C ARG A 88 -16.30 4.31 -5.01
N LEU A 89 -16.00 4.87 -3.85
CA LEU A 89 -16.99 5.51 -2.96
C LEU A 89 -17.15 7.01 -3.22
N THR A 90 -16.38 7.55 -4.16
CA THR A 90 -16.36 8.96 -4.56
C THR A 90 -15.92 9.08 -6.02
N ASP A 91 -16.43 10.10 -6.72
CA ASP A 91 -15.99 10.43 -8.09
C ASP A 91 -14.65 11.17 -8.11
N LYS A 92 -14.14 11.58 -6.94
CA LYS A 92 -12.83 12.22 -6.81
C LYS A 92 -11.75 11.21 -7.20
N LYS A 93 -10.88 11.59 -8.15
CA LYS A 93 -9.60 10.92 -8.40
C LYS A 93 -8.51 11.55 -7.53
N ALA A 94 -7.70 10.70 -6.90
CA ALA A 94 -6.55 11.15 -6.14
C ALA A 94 -5.31 11.36 -7.03
N ALA A 95 -4.26 11.95 -6.46
CA ALA A 95 -3.08 12.38 -7.22
C ALA A 95 -2.14 11.24 -7.64
N LEU A 96 -2.11 10.13 -6.90
CA LEU A 96 -1.14 9.06 -7.05
C LEU A 96 -1.82 7.72 -7.32
N LEU A 97 -1.20 6.92 -8.19
CA LEU A 97 -1.44 5.49 -8.32
C LEU A 97 -0.23 4.76 -7.73
N ALA A 98 -0.42 4.11 -6.59
CA ALA A 98 0.57 3.21 -6.01
C ALA A 98 0.24 1.76 -6.38
N PHE A 99 1.27 0.96 -6.64
CA PHE A 99 1.14 -0.46 -6.89
C PHE A 99 2.13 -1.26 -6.05
N ILE A 100 1.63 -2.32 -5.41
CA ILE A 100 2.42 -3.30 -4.69
C ILE A 100 2.52 -4.53 -5.57
N TYR A 101 3.73 -4.77 -6.10
CA TYR A 101 4.06 -5.97 -6.84
C TYR A 101 4.45 -7.07 -5.87
N SER A 102 3.97 -8.28 -6.12
CA SER A 102 4.32 -9.44 -5.31
C SER A 102 5.42 -10.27 -5.95
N THR A 103 6.35 -10.75 -5.13
CA THR A 103 7.12 -11.95 -5.45
C THR A 103 6.23 -13.17 -5.23
N LEU A 104 5.37 -13.12 -4.20
CA LEU A 104 4.38 -14.12 -3.86
C LEU A 104 3.19 -13.49 -3.12
N GLY A 105 1.98 -13.93 -3.43
CA GLY A 105 0.78 -13.51 -2.71
C GLY A 105 0.25 -12.16 -3.19
N ALA A 106 -0.06 -11.28 -2.23
CA ALA A 106 -0.87 -10.08 -2.45
C ALA A 106 -0.29 -9.08 -3.45
N GLU A 107 -1.08 -8.72 -4.47
CA GLU A 107 -0.89 -7.51 -5.27
C GLU A 107 -1.96 -6.49 -4.93
N LEU A 108 -1.58 -5.21 -4.89
CA LEU A 108 -2.51 -4.13 -4.56
C LEU A 108 -2.33 -2.96 -5.52
N ALA A 109 -3.45 -2.40 -5.98
CA ALA A 109 -3.49 -1.11 -6.65
C ALA A 109 -4.25 -0.11 -5.77
N ILE A 110 -3.65 1.05 -5.53
CA ILE A 110 -4.17 2.05 -4.59
C ILE A 110 -4.12 3.44 -5.23
N GLU A 111 -5.28 4.09 -5.32
CA GLU A 111 -5.40 5.49 -5.71
C GLU A 111 -5.46 6.34 -4.44
N CYS A 112 -4.49 7.25 -4.24
CA CYS A 112 -4.35 8.04 -3.01
C CYS A 112 -3.73 9.42 -3.26
N ASP A 113 -3.85 10.33 -2.30
CA ASP A 113 -3.31 11.69 -2.41
C ASP A 113 -1.83 11.74 -2.03
N SER A 114 -1.40 10.94 -1.05
CA SER A 114 -0.02 10.86 -0.57
C SER A 114 0.26 9.54 0.16
N LEU A 115 1.54 9.26 0.45
CA LEU A 115 1.90 8.20 1.39
C LEU A 115 3.00 8.64 2.34
N GLU A 116 3.04 7.97 3.49
CA GLU A 116 4.08 8.10 4.49
C GLU A 116 4.56 6.72 4.95
N VAL A 117 5.78 6.68 5.48
CA VAL A 117 6.39 5.46 6.01
C VAL A 117 6.90 5.73 7.41
N HIS A 118 6.52 4.88 8.36
CA HIS A 118 6.98 4.93 9.74
C HIS A 118 7.66 3.61 10.13
N GLU A 119 8.88 3.68 10.65
CA GLU A 119 9.48 2.52 11.33
C GLU A 119 8.74 2.28 12.65
N THR A 120 8.50 1.01 12.99
CA THR A 120 7.88 0.65 14.27
C THR A 120 8.81 -0.28 15.02
N ASP A 121 8.94 -0.06 16.32
CA ASP A 121 9.63 -1.00 17.19
C ASP A 121 8.86 -2.33 17.16
N GLY A 122 9.58 -3.46 17.18
CA GLY A 122 9.01 -4.82 17.09
C GLY A 122 8.00 -5.23 18.16
N GLY A 123 7.55 -4.28 19.00
CA GLY A 123 6.44 -4.44 19.92
C GLY A 123 5.11 -4.38 19.19
N THR A 124 4.38 -5.47 19.25
CA THR A 124 3.00 -5.64 18.78
C THR A 124 2.16 -4.37 18.85
N CYS A 125 1.79 -3.80 17.71
CA CYS A 125 0.62 -2.94 17.61
C CYS A 125 -0.63 -3.84 17.66
N GLY A 126 -0.94 -4.34 18.86
CA GLY A 126 -2.27 -4.87 19.15
C GLY A 126 -3.18 -3.70 19.53
N PRO A 127 -4.49 -3.75 19.24
CA PRO A 127 -5.39 -2.71 19.69
C PRO A 127 -5.37 -2.66 21.23
N ARG A 128 -5.03 -1.50 21.80
CA ARG A 128 -5.49 -1.18 23.16
C ARG A 128 -6.98 -0.87 23.05
N LEU A 129 -7.79 -1.92 23.19
CA LEU A 129 -9.20 -1.73 23.51
C LEU A 129 -9.29 -1.10 24.90
N PRO A 130 -10.26 -0.20 25.14
CA PRO A 130 -10.50 0.40 26.45
C PRO A 130 -10.85 -0.65 27.51
#